data_AF-A0A7W4QFT8-F1
#
_entry.id   AF-A0A7W4QFT8-F1
#
_cell.length_a   1.000
_cell.length_b   1.000
_cell.length_c   1.000
_cell.angle_alpha   90.00
_cell.angle_beta   90.00
_cell.angle_gamma   90.00
#
_symmetry.space_group_name_H-M   'P 1'
#
loop_
_entity.id
_entity.type
_entity.pdbx_description
1 polymer ?
#
loop_
_entity_poly.entity_id
_entity_poly.type
_entity_poly.pdbx_seq_one_letter_code
_entity_poly.pdbx_strand_id
1 'polypeptide(L)'
;MDNGEAFKEICAHYGAAMYFAQVLEHGIANALIFVDLIPRTNGKWTPEEYDTYFERSFEKTLGNLIKHLKSVTDIPDTLIALLEDSKNKRAFLAHHFFRERTDALHRHEYDEIIQELESTRLFFEATDKELQNFVEPLMQRYGFTDEEMEKALAGYKEHIGATSN
;
A
#
# COMPACT_ATOMS: atom_id res chain seq x y z
N MET A 1 16.96 9.04 28.13
CA MET A 1 17.44 7.90 27.32
C MET A 1 18.27 8.50 26.21
N ASP A 2 19.56 8.20 26.16
CA ASP A 2 20.31 8.42 24.93
C ASP A 2 19.84 7.34 23.97
N ASN A 3 18.94 7.72 23.06
CA ASN A 3 18.41 6.83 22.04
C ASN A 3 19.47 6.72 20.93
N GLY A 4 20.60 6.11 21.28
CA GLY A 4 21.80 6.01 20.45
C GLY A 4 21.52 5.44 19.06
N GLU A 5 22.56 5.31 18.25
CA GLU A 5 22.44 5.02 16.81
C GLU A 5 21.50 3.84 16.47
N ALA A 6 21.51 2.78 17.28
CA ALA A 6 20.63 1.61 17.12
C ALA A 6 19.12 1.94 17.25
N PHE A 7 18.71 2.89 18.10
CA PHE A 7 17.30 3.27 18.19
C PHE A 7 16.85 4.05 16.95
N LYS A 8 17.74 4.86 16.35
CA LYS A 8 17.43 5.55 15.09
C LYS A 8 17.27 4.55 13.95
N GLU A 9 18.11 3.53 13.91
CA GLU A 9 18.01 2.43 12.95
C GLU A 9 16.66 1.70 13.08
N ILE A 10 16.22 1.37 14.29
CA ILE A 10 14.88 0.80 14.53
C ILE A 10 13.77 1.73 14.04
N CYS A 11 13.86 3.04 14.32
CA CYS A 11 12.90 4.01 13.81
C CYS A 11 12.88 4.06 12.28
N ALA A 12 14.03 3.92 11.62
CA ALA A 12 14.14 3.90 10.16
C ALA A 12 13.47 2.63 9.58
N HIS A 13 13.76 1.45 10.13
CA HIS A 13 13.11 0.21 9.70
C HIS A 13 11.60 0.20 10.01
N TYR A 14 11.18 0.79 11.14
CA TYR A 14 9.77 0.95 11.48
C TYR A 14 9.08 1.87 10.47
N GLY A 15 9.70 3.00 10.15
CA GLY A 15 9.21 3.94 9.14
C GLY A 15 9.08 3.28 7.77
N ALA A 16 10.08 2.47 7.37
CA ALA A 16 10.03 1.71 6.12
C ALA A 16 8.89 0.69 6.12
N ALA A 17 8.73 -0.11 7.18
CA ALA A 17 7.64 -1.09 7.27
C ALA A 17 6.26 -0.41 7.21
N MET A 18 6.08 0.71 7.90
CA MET A 18 4.83 1.48 7.85
C MET A 18 4.59 2.12 6.47
N TYR A 19 5.64 2.65 5.84
CA TYR A 19 5.58 3.18 4.48
C TYR A 19 5.07 2.11 3.49
N PHE A 20 5.63 0.89 3.52
CA PHE A 20 5.17 -0.18 2.64
C PHE A 20 3.74 -0.64 2.97
N ALA A 21 3.29 -0.56 4.23
CA ALA A 21 1.88 -0.78 4.55
C ALA A 21 0.96 0.26 3.89
N GLN A 22 1.39 1.53 3.85
CA GLN A 22 0.65 2.62 3.19
C GLN A 22 0.70 2.51 1.66
N VAL A 23 1.81 2.02 1.10
CA VAL A 23 1.89 1.69 -0.34
C VAL A 23 0.85 0.65 -0.70
N LEU A 24 0.69 -0.41 0.11
CA LEU A 24 -0.36 -1.41 -0.11
C LEU A 24 -1.78 -0.81 0.04
N GLU A 25 -2.02 0.06 1.02
CA GLU A 25 -3.30 0.78 1.15
C GLU A 25 -3.62 1.56 -0.14
N HIS A 26 -2.62 2.25 -0.70
CA HIS A 26 -2.73 2.98 -1.96
C HIS A 26 -2.92 2.04 -3.16
N GLY A 27 -2.23 0.90 -3.18
CA GLY A 27 -2.38 -0.16 -4.18
C GLY A 27 -3.81 -0.70 -4.24
N ILE A 28 -4.46 -0.91 -3.10
CA ILE A 28 -5.86 -1.33 -3.03
C ILE A 28 -6.80 -0.22 -3.54
N ALA A 29 -6.54 1.04 -3.18
CA ALA A 29 -7.32 2.16 -3.71
C ALA A 29 -7.21 2.25 -5.24
N ASN A 30 -6.02 2.02 -5.79
CA ASN A 30 -5.81 1.96 -7.24
C ASN A 30 -6.54 0.75 -7.87
N ALA A 31 -6.45 -0.43 -7.26
CA ALA A 31 -7.15 -1.62 -7.72
C ALA A 31 -8.67 -1.37 -7.84
N LEU A 32 -9.26 -0.68 -6.86
CA LEU A 32 -10.67 -0.32 -6.83
C LEU A 32 -11.11 0.59 -7.99
N ILE A 33 -10.20 1.33 -8.63
CA ILE A 33 -10.51 2.07 -9.86
C ILE A 33 -10.84 1.07 -10.98
N PHE A 34 -10.00 0.05 -11.15
CA PHE A 34 -10.12 -0.93 -12.22
C PHE A 34 -11.24 -1.95 -11.98
N VAL A 35 -11.46 -2.36 -10.73
CA VAL A 35 -12.45 -3.40 -10.42
C VAL A 35 -13.85 -2.86 -10.11
N ASP A 36 -14.00 -1.59 -9.74
CA ASP A 36 -15.30 -0.99 -9.40
C ASP A 36 -15.61 0.26 -10.25
N LEU A 37 -14.78 1.31 -10.15
CA LEU A 37 -15.12 2.60 -10.77
C LEU A 37 -15.29 2.50 -12.29
N ILE A 38 -14.32 1.90 -12.99
CA ILE A 38 -14.34 1.75 -14.44
C ILE A 38 -15.57 0.93 -14.91
N PRO A 39 -15.82 -0.29 -14.38
CA PRO A 39 -17.02 -1.05 -14.70
C PRO A 39 -18.32 -0.30 -14.43
N ARG A 40 -18.45 0.33 -13.26
CA ARG A 40 -19.68 1.00 -12.81
C ARG A 40 -20.05 2.20 -13.67
N THR A 41 -19.04 2.91 -14.17
CA THR A 41 -19.19 4.13 -14.97
C THR A 41 -19.06 3.87 -16.48
N ASN A 42 -18.75 2.64 -16.87
CA ASN A 42 -18.41 2.26 -18.23
C ASN A 42 -17.30 3.15 -18.84
N GLY A 43 -16.28 3.47 -18.04
CA GLY A 43 -15.17 4.31 -18.48
C GLY A 43 -15.47 5.81 -18.53
N LYS A 44 -16.62 6.27 -18.04
CA LYS A 44 -17.09 7.66 -18.18
C LYS A 44 -17.31 8.30 -16.81
N TRP A 45 -16.32 9.06 -16.34
CA TRP A 45 -16.41 9.88 -15.13
C TRP A 45 -15.84 11.27 -15.37
N THR A 46 -16.25 12.24 -14.57
CA THR A 46 -15.57 13.55 -14.50
C THR A 46 -14.35 13.46 -13.59
N PRO A 47 -13.35 14.35 -13.75
CA PRO A 47 -12.22 14.44 -12.82
C PRO A 47 -12.67 14.55 -11.35
N GLU A 48 -13.74 15.31 -11.07
CA GLU A 48 -14.26 15.49 -9.71
C GLU A 48 -14.88 14.21 -9.15
N GLU A 49 -15.54 13.40 -10.00
CA GLU A 49 -16.08 12.09 -9.59
C GLU A 49 -14.95 11.11 -9.27
N TYR A 50 -13.86 11.14 -10.05
CA TYR A 50 -12.66 10.38 -9.78
C TYR A 50 -12.00 10.81 -8.47
N ASP A 51 -11.73 12.11 -8.30
CA ASP A 51 -11.08 12.66 -7.11
C ASP A 51 -11.91 12.33 -5.86
N THR A 52 -13.23 12.55 -5.92
CA THR A 52 -14.13 12.19 -4.81
C THR A 52 -14.09 10.70 -4.49
N TYR A 53 -14.06 9.82 -5.50
CA TYR A 53 -13.98 8.38 -5.29
C TYR A 53 -12.63 7.96 -4.68
N PHE A 54 -11.55 8.56 -5.17
CA PHE A 54 -10.19 8.28 -4.76
C PHE A 54 -9.91 8.79 -3.35
N GLU A 55 -10.28 10.03 -3.03
CA GLU A 55 -10.17 10.63 -1.69
C GLU A 55 -10.95 9.84 -0.64
N ARG A 56 -12.19 9.43 -0.94
CA ARG A 56 -12.99 8.55 -0.06
C ARG A 56 -12.34 7.20 0.21
N SER A 57 -11.43 6.76 -0.65
CA SER A 57 -10.66 5.54 -0.42
C SER A 57 -9.54 5.77 0.60
N PHE A 58 -8.93 6.97 0.67
CA PHE A 58 -7.93 7.31 1.69
C PHE A 58 -8.50 7.60 3.07
N GLU A 59 -9.79 7.93 3.17
CA GLU A 59 -10.48 8.01 4.47
C GLU A 59 -10.69 6.63 5.12
N LYS A 60 -10.53 5.55 4.35
CA LYS A 60 -10.75 4.18 4.83
C LYS A 60 -9.46 3.62 5.42
N THR A 61 -9.61 2.88 6.52
CA THR A 61 -8.54 2.01 7.03
C THR A 61 -8.26 0.88 6.05
N LEU A 62 -7.06 0.28 6.09
CA LEU A 62 -6.70 -0.91 5.31
C LEU A 62 -7.80 -2.01 5.36
N GLY A 63 -8.35 -2.28 6.55
CA GLY A 63 -9.43 -3.26 6.70
C GLY A 63 -10.72 -2.88 5.95
N ASN A 64 -11.07 -1.60 5.90
CA ASN A 64 -12.23 -1.12 5.14
C ASN A 64 -11.97 -1.14 3.62
N LEU A 65 -10.74 -0.88 3.18
CA LEU A 65 -10.33 -1.02 1.79
C LEU A 65 -10.43 -2.48 1.33
N ILE A 66 -9.89 -3.42 2.11
CA ILE A 66 -9.97 -4.87 1.82
C ILE A 66 -11.43 -5.33 1.77
N LYS A 67 -12.27 -4.88 2.73
CA LYS A 67 -13.70 -5.20 2.72
C LYS A 67 -14.39 -4.69 1.45
N HIS A 68 -14.04 -3.49 0.99
CA HIS A 68 -14.60 -2.94 -0.24
C HIS A 68 -14.16 -3.75 -1.46
N LEU A 69 -12.86 -4.06 -1.58
CA LEU A 69 -12.31 -4.86 -2.66
C LEU A 69 -13.03 -6.23 -2.77
N LYS A 70 -13.20 -6.92 -1.64
CA LYS A 70 -13.93 -8.20 -1.56
C LYS A 70 -15.41 -8.11 -1.96
N SER A 71 -16.02 -6.93 -1.92
CA SER A 71 -17.43 -6.74 -2.24
C SER A 71 -17.70 -6.46 -3.71
N VAL A 72 -16.67 -6.08 -4.47
CA VAL A 72 -16.80 -5.63 -5.86
C VAL A 72 -16.12 -6.56 -6.86
N THR A 73 -15.29 -7.51 -6.39
CA THR A 73 -14.61 -8.47 -7.25
C THR A 73 -14.33 -9.79 -6.53
N ASP A 74 -14.24 -10.88 -7.31
CA ASP A 74 -13.87 -12.20 -6.82
C ASP A 74 -12.35 -12.30 -6.74
N ILE A 75 -11.84 -12.30 -5.51
CA ILE A 75 -10.40 -12.35 -5.22
C ILE A 75 -10.00 -13.80 -4.89
N PRO A 76 -8.87 -14.31 -5.41
CA PRO A 76 -8.36 -15.61 -5.00
C PRO A 76 -8.16 -15.71 -3.49
N ASP A 77 -8.53 -16.85 -2.89
CA ASP A 77 -8.41 -17.09 -1.44
C ASP A 77 -6.98 -16.87 -0.92
N THR A 78 -5.97 -17.17 -1.74
CA THR A 78 -4.56 -16.94 -1.43
C THR A 78 -4.25 -15.45 -1.23
N LEU A 79 -4.76 -14.59 -2.10
CA LEU A 79 -4.59 -13.14 -1.99
C LEU A 79 -5.43 -12.56 -0.84
N ILE A 80 -6.64 -13.09 -0.60
CA ILE A 80 -7.45 -12.70 0.56
C ILE A 80 -6.69 -12.96 1.86
N ALA A 81 -6.05 -14.12 2.00
CA ALA A 81 -5.26 -14.45 3.18
C ALA A 81 -4.11 -13.45 3.40
N LEU A 82 -3.36 -13.12 2.34
CA LEU A 82 -2.26 -12.13 2.41
C LEU A 82 -2.76 -10.73 2.82
N LEU A 83 -3.91 -10.30 2.30
CA LEU A 83 -4.52 -9.00 2.64
C LEU A 83 -4.98 -8.94 4.10
N GLU A 84 -5.61 -9.99 4.63
CA GLU A 84 -6.02 -10.04 6.04
C GLU A 84 -4.80 -10.09 6.98
N ASP A 85 -3.74 -10.81 6.61
CA ASP A 85 -2.48 -10.79 7.36
C ASP A 85 -1.80 -9.42 7.32
N SER A 86 -1.83 -8.74 6.18
CA SER A 86 -1.34 -7.36 6.04
C SER A 86 -2.09 -6.41 6.97
N LYS A 87 -3.42 -6.52 7.04
CA LYS A 87 -4.24 -5.76 7.99
C LYS A 87 -3.80 -5.99 9.44
N ASN A 88 -3.57 -7.23 9.83
CA ASN A 88 -3.14 -7.57 11.20
C ASN A 88 -1.75 -6.98 11.50
N LYS A 89 -0.79 -7.13 10.58
CA LYS A 89 0.57 -6.58 10.72
C LYS A 89 0.57 -5.05 10.82
N ARG A 90 -0.21 -4.37 9.98
CA ARG A 90 -0.34 -2.90 10.01
C ARG A 90 -0.95 -2.43 11.34
N ALA A 91 -1.98 -3.13 11.83
CA ALA A 91 -2.59 -2.83 13.13
C ALA A 91 -1.57 -3.00 14.28
N PHE A 92 -0.76 -4.06 14.24
CA PHE A 92 0.32 -4.27 15.19
C PHE A 92 1.34 -3.13 15.14
N LEU A 93 1.86 -2.77 13.97
CA LEU A 93 2.81 -1.66 13.82
C LEU A 93 2.23 -0.34 14.38
N ALA A 94 0.99 -0.02 14.02
CA ALA A 94 0.37 1.27 14.36
C ALA A 94 -0.01 1.41 15.84
N HIS A 95 -0.31 0.31 16.54
CA HIS A 95 -0.93 0.37 17.87
C HIS A 95 -0.17 -0.36 18.97
N HIS A 96 0.72 -1.29 18.61
CA HIS A 96 1.24 -2.27 19.55
C HIS A 96 2.76 -2.38 19.54
N PHE A 97 3.42 -2.14 18.41
CA PHE A 97 4.84 -2.42 18.21
C PHE A 97 5.74 -1.88 19.33
N PHE A 98 5.81 -0.55 19.52
CA PHE A 98 6.72 0.01 20.52
C PHE A 98 6.36 -0.42 21.95
N ARG A 99 5.07 -0.54 22.27
CA ARG A 99 4.60 -1.01 23.58
C ARG A 99 5.09 -2.44 23.83
N GLU A 100 4.90 -3.34 22.88
CA GLU A 100 5.21 -4.76 23.02
C GLU A 100 6.70 -5.08 22.84
N ARG A 101 7.47 -4.20 22.19
CA ARG A 101 8.93 -4.33 22.07
C ARG A 101 9.70 -3.53 23.11
N THR A 102 9.01 -2.89 24.05
CA THR A 102 9.63 -2.11 25.14
C THR A 102 10.72 -2.92 25.85
N ASP A 103 10.43 -4.15 26.28
CA ASP A 103 11.40 -4.96 27.02
C ASP A 103 12.61 -5.34 26.16
N ALA A 104 12.40 -5.72 24.90
CA ALA A 104 13.46 -6.03 23.95
C ALA A 104 14.36 -4.81 23.66
N LEU A 105 13.76 -3.62 23.52
CA LEU A 105 14.48 -2.36 23.40
C LEU A 105 15.36 -2.06 24.61
N HIS A 106 14.86 -2.36 25.83
CA HIS A 106 15.62 -2.19 27.07
C HIS A 106 16.73 -3.23 27.24
N ARG A 107 16.55 -4.44 26.70
CA ARG A 107 17.57 -5.49 26.68
C ARG A 107 18.58 -5.35 25.54
N HIS A 108 18.45 -4.31 24.71
CA HIS A 108 19.29 -4.07 23.54
C HIS A 108 19.21 -5.19 22.49
N GLU A 109 18.06 -5.86 22.36
CA GLU A 109 17.78 -6.91 21.38
C GLU A 109 17.44 -6.31 20.00
N TYR A 110 18.30 -5.42 19.50
CA TYR A 110 18.00 -4.58 18.34
C TYR A 110 17.97 -5.35 17.01
N ASP A 111 18.88 -6.31 16.82
CA ASP A 111 18.96 -7.11 15.60
C ASP A 111 17.66 -7.90 15.35
N GLU A 112 17.06 -8.46 16.41
CA GLU A 112 15.80 -9.20 16.32
C GLU A 112 14.63 -8.28 15.93
N ILE A 113 14.58 -7.08 16.51
CA ILE A 113 13.58 -6.07 16.19
C ILE A 113 13.73 -5.61 14.73
N ILE A 114 14.95 -5.36 14.27
CA ILE A 114 15.24 -4.96 12.89
C ILE A 114 14.82 -6.06 11.92
N GLN A 115 15.15 -7.32 12.21
CA GLN A 115 14.75 -8.47 11.39
C GLN A 115 13.23 -8.63 11.31
N GLU A 116 12.50 -8.43 12.41
CA GLU A 116 11.03 -8.44 12.43
C GLU A 116 10.45 -7.35 11.50
N LEU A 117 10.99 -6.13 11.58
CA LEU A 117 10.56 -5.00 10.78
C LEU A 117 10.88 -5.21 9.28
N GLU A 118 12.06 -5.71 8.94
CA GLU A 118 12.44 -6.10 7.57
C GLU A 118 11.50 -7.19 7.02
N SER A 119 11.24 -8.24 7.80
CA SER A 119 10.31 -9.31 7.39
C SER A 119 8.91 -8.76 7.15
N THR A 120 8.45 -7.84 8.00
CA THR A 120 7.14 -7.19 7.84
C THR A 120 7.09 -6.28 6.61
N ARG A 121 8.16 -5.52 6.35
CA ARG A 121 8.31 -4.71 5.14
C ARG A 121 8.23 -5.56 3.88
N LEU A 122 9.01 -6.63 3.81
CA LEU A 122 9.03 -7.58 2.70
C LEU A 122 7.67 -8.26 2.49
N PHE A 123 6.95 -8.53 3.57
CA PHE A 123 5.60 -9.09 3.49
C PHE A 123 4.61 -8.13 2.80
N PHE A 124 4.64 -6.83 3.15
CA PHE A 124 3.80 -5.83 2.49
C PHE A 124 4.16 -5.68 1.01
N GLU A 125 5.46 -5.61 0.70
CA GLU A 125 5.96 -5.52 -0.68
C GLU A 125 5.50 -6.73 -1.53
N ALA A 126 5.61 -7.95 -0.98
CA ALA A 126 5.14 -9.15 -1.66
C ALA A 126 3.61 -9.16 -1.84
N THR A 127 2.86 -8.72 -0.82
CA THR A 127 1.39 -8.66 -0.91
C THR A 127 0.93 -7.65 -1.96
N ASP A 128 1.59 -6.48 -2.03
CA ASP A 128 1.30 -5.45 -3.03
C ASP A 128 1.59 -5.95 -4.44
N LYS A 129 2.68 -6.70 -4.62
CA LYS A 129 2.99 -7.34 -5.90
C LYS A 129 1.93 -8.37 -6.32
N GLU A 130 1.45 -9.20 -5.39
CA GLU A 130 0.37 -10.17 -5.68
C GLU A 130 -0.94 -9.45 -6.02
N LEU A 131 -1.25 -8.33 -5.36
CA LEU A 131 -2.37 -7.48 -5.72
C LEU A 131 -2.19 -6.89 -7.13
N GLN A 132 -1.00 -6.39 -7.46
CA GLN A 132 -0.70 -5.88 -8.80
C GLN A 132 -0.91 -6.95 -9.87
N ASN A 133 -0.36 -8.15 -9.67
CA ASN A 133 -0.53 -9.28 -10.59
C ASN A 133 -2.01 -9.65 -10.79
N PHE A 134 -2.83 -9.53 -9.74
CA PHE A 134 -4.27 -9.77 -9.81
C PHE A 134 -5.00 -8.73 -10.67
N VAL A 135 -4.61 -7.46 -10.59
CA VAL A 135 -5.29 -6.34 -11.27
C VAL A 135 -4.75 -6.10 -12.68
N GLU A 136 -3.49 -6.46 -12.95
CA GLU A 136 -2.79 -6.23 -14.22
C GLU A 136 -3.60 -6.68 -15.47
N PRO A 137 -4.24 -7.86 -15.51
CA PRO A 137 -5.05 -8.26 -16.66
C PRO A 137 -6.23 -7.32 -16.93
N LEU A 138 -6.81 -6.72 -15.88
CA LEU A 138 -7.88 -5.73 -16.01
C LEU A 138 -7.33 -4.39 -16.49
N MET A 139 -6.17 -3.97 -15.98
CA MET A 139 -5.48 -2.75 -16.45
C MET A 139 -5.23 -2.83 -17.96
N GLN A 140 -4.63 -3.94 -18.41
CA GLN A 140 -4.36 -4.17 -19.84
C GLN A 140 -5.64 -4.18 -20.67
N ARG A 141 -6.72 -4.81 -20.17
CA ARG A 141 -8.04 -4.81 -20.84
C ARG A 141 -8.61 -3.40 -21.03
N TYR A 142 -8.32 -2.48 -20.11
CA TYR A 142 -8.79 -1.09 -20.17
C TYR A 142 -7.84 -0.14 -20.91
N GLY A 143 -6.77 -0.65 -21.54
CA GLY A 143 -5.81 0.19 -22.25
C GLY A 143 -4.83 0.91 -21.33
N PHE A 144 -4.46 0.26 -20.22
CA PHE A 144 -3.34 0.66 -19.38
C PHE A 144 -2.21 -0.36 -19.55
N THR A 145 -1.63 -0.38 -20.75
CA THR A 145 -0.43 -1.19 -21.04
C THR A 145 0.82 -0.51 -20.50
N ASP A 146 1.91 -1.27 -20.33
CA ASP A 146 3.21 -0.72 -19.90
C ASP A 146 3.68 0.42 -20.79
N GLU A 147 3.50 0.30 -22.12
CA GLU A 147 3.87 1.34 -23.08
C GLU A 147 3.04 2.62 -22.91
N GLU A 148 1.75 2.49 -22.65
CA GLU A 148 0.86 3.63 -22.40
C GLU A 148 1.16 4.31 -21.06
N MET A 149 1.48 3.52 -20.03
CA MET A 149 1.90 4.01 -18.72
C MET A 149 3.25 4.73 -18.80
N GLU A 150 4.24 4.18 -19.49
CA GLU A 150 5.54 4.81 -19.70
C GLU A 150 5.39 6.15 -20.43
N LYS A 151 4.55 6.20 -21.47
CA LYS A 151 4.25 7.44 -22.19
C LYS A 151 3.57 8.48 -21.29
N ALA A 152 2.61 8.07 -20.48
CA ALA A 152 1.94 8.95 -19.52
C ALA A 152 2.92 9.48 -18.46
N LEU A 153 3.80 8.63 -17.92
CA LEU A 153 4.82 9.00 -16.94
C LEU A 153 5.86 9.97 -17.51
N ALA A 154 6.29 9.76 -18.77
CA ALA A 154 7.19 10.69 -19.46
C ALA A 154 6.53 12.08 -19.60
N GLY A 155 5.28 12.13 -20.06
CA GLY A 155 4.54 13.39 -20.17
C GLY A 155 4.32 14.08 -18.81
N TYR A 156 4.05 13.32 -17.75
CA TYR A 156 3.93 13.86 -16.39
C TYR A 156 5.25 14.45 -15.88
N LYS A 157 6.38 13.75 -16.09
CA LYS A 157 7.72 14.25 -15.73
C LYS A 157 8.07 15.55 -16.43
N GLU A 158 7.71 15.69 -17.71
CA GLU A 158 7.87 16.94 -18.45
C GLU A 158 7.00 18.06 -17.87
N HIS A 159 5.76 17.76 -17.47
CA HIS A 159 4.85 18.73 -16.89
C HIS A 159 5.33 19.27 -15.52
N ILE A 160 5.79 18.38 -14.62
CA ILE A 160 6.32 18.78 -13.30
C ILE A 160 7.70 19.46 -13.40
N GLY A 161 8.51 19.09 -14.40
CA GLY A 161 9.77 19.75 -14.70
C GLY A 161 9.57 21.16 -15.26
N ALA A 162 8.52 21.37 -16.06
CA ALA A 162 8.16 22.68 -16.60
C ALA A 162 7.51 23.62 -15.57
N THR A 163 6.90 23.10 -14.50
CA THR A 163 6.36 23.90 -13.39
C THR A 163 7.39 24.26 -12.32
N SER A 164 8.64 23.78 -12.47
CA SER A 164 9.76 24.04 -11.55
C SER A 164 10.75 25.11 -12.06
N ASN A 165 10.43 25.82 -13.14
CA ASN A 165 11.21 26.96 -13.68
C ASN A 165 10.45 28.28 -13.57
#